data_AF-A0A2Z5GA56-F1
#
_entry.id   AF-A0A2Z5GA56-F1
#
_cell.length_a   1.000
_cell.length_b   1.000
_cell.length_c   1.000
_cell.angle_alpha   90.00
_cell.angle_beta   90.00
_cell.angle_gamma   90.00
#
_symmetry.space_group_name_H-M   'P 1'
#
loop_
_entity.id
_entity.type
_entity.pdbx_description
1 polymer ?
#
loop_
_entity_poly.entity_id
_entity_poly.type
_entity_poly.pdbx_seq_one_letter_code
_entity_poly.pdbx_strand_id
1 'polypeptide(L)'
;MGRRRSWLDRLYSIARTVQNSARSHYDRRDLEELFVLQPRSAQLLMAALPTVPVGRARLVEREALAELLGRLEASDDPARAFAEILKAGKPAPVRRKLRTFVRQDIAADLDSLPANLSLETGRLTVTFERVEELAEALVHLAVVLEIQLDDFAARYEPPVEPAPEELAARQAEQADLEYLRN
;
A
#
# COMPACT_ATOMS: atom_id res chain seq x y z
N MET A 1 -14.89 20.66 -34.96
CA MET A 1 -15.37 19.33 -34.53
C MET A 1 -14.16 18.39 -34.43
N GLY A 2 -13.67 18.13 -33.22
CA GLY A 2 -12.46 17.33 -33.02
C GLY A 2 -12.73 15.84 -33.16
N ARG A 3 -12.06 15.19 -34.12
CA ARG A 3 -12.05 13.73 -34.27
C ARG A 3 -11.61 13.10 -32.94
N ARG A 4 -12.47 12.28 -32.34
CA ARG A 4 -12.11 11.45 -31.18
C ARG A 4 -11.03 10.48 -31.66
N ARG A 5 -9.77 10.72 -31.31
CA ARG A 5 -8.71 9.73 -31.50
C ARG A 5 -9.06 8.57 -30.59
N SER A 6 -9.09 7.36 -31.14
CA SER A 6 -9.29 6.17 -30.33
C SER A 6 -8.16 6.14 -29.30
N TRP A 7 -8.47 6.02 -28.02
CA TRP A 7 -7.43 5.91 -26.98
C TRP A 7 -6.51 4.71 -27.21
N LEU A 8 -6.96 3.73 -28.01
CA LEU A 8 -6.16 2.60 -28.49
C LEU A 8 -4.95 3.05 -29.32
N ASP A 9 -5.06 4.12 -30.11
CA ASP A 9 -3.92 4.67 -30.86
C ASP A 9 -2.84 5.25 -29.92
N ARG A 10 -3.23 5.53 -28.67
CA ARG A 10 -2.37 6.08 -27.60
C ARG A 10 -2.00 5.03 -26.56
N LEU A 11 -2.32 3.75 -26.80
CA LEU A 11 -2.19 2.67 -25.82
C LEU A 11 -0.80 2.65 -25.18
N TYR A 12 0.26 2.67 -26.00
CA TYR A 12 1.65 2.69 -25.53
C TYR A 12 1.95 3.87 -24.59
N SER A 13 1.52 5.08 -24.98
CA SER A 13 1.74 6.29 -24.17
C SER A 13 0.99 6.25 -22.84
N ILE A 14 -0.22 5.67 -22.84
CA ILE A 14 -1.05 5.54 -21.66
C ILE A 14 -0.46 4.45 -20.74
N ALA A 15 -0.05 3.31 -21.29
CA ALA A 15 0.61 2.23 -20.56
C ALA A 15 1.87 2.73 -19.84
N ARG A 16 2.72 3.47 -20.54
CA ARG A 16 3.94 4.07 -19.95
C ARG A 16 3.62 5.09 -18.85
N THR A 17 2.55 5.87 -19.02
CA THR A 17 2.10 6.83 -17.99
C THR A 17 1.60 6.11 -16.74
N VAL A 18 0.83 5.02 -16.91
CA VAL A 18 0.32 4.22 -15.79
C VAL A 18 1.45 3.50 -15.06
N GLN A 19 2.40 2.90 -15.79
CA GLN A 19 3.55 2.19 -15.20
C GLN A 19 4.44 3.12 -14.37
N ASN A 20 4.69 4.35 -14.84
CA ASN A 20 5.53 5.32 -14.13
C ASN A 20 4.76 6.16 -13.11
N SER A 21 3.47 5.86 -12.87
CA SER A 21 2.68 6.61 -11.91
C SER A 21 2.95 6.16 -10.48
N ALA A 22 3.18 7.15 -9.59
CA ALA A 22 3.20 6.93 -8.15
C ALA A 22 1.80 6.64 -7.56
N ARG A 23 0.72 6.76 -8.36
CA ARG A 23 -0.65 6.50 -7.92
C ARG A 23 -0.90 5.00 -7.82
N SER A 24 -1.42 4.56 -6.67
CA SER A 24 -1.81 3.15 -6.46
C SER A 24 -3.17 2.81 -7.08
N HIS A 25 -4.07 3.79 -7.17
CA HIS A 25 -5.44 3.60 -7.61
C HIS A 25 -5.90 4.74 -8.52
N TYR A 26 -6.82 4.41 -9.42
CA TYR A 26 -7.48 5.34 -10.33
C TYR A 26 -8.98 5.35 -10.09
N ASP A 27 -9.56 6.54 -9.96
CA ASP A 27 -11.00 6.72 -9.95
C ASP A 27 -11.55 6.90 -11.38
N ARG A 28 -12.87 7.08 -11.49
CA ARG A 28 -13.51 7.31 -12.79
C ARG A 28 -12.99 8.58 -13.48
N ARG A 29 -12.80 9.68 -12.74
CA ARG A 29 -12.37 10.97 -13.30
C ARG A 29 -10.93 10.88 -13.81
N ASP A 30 -10.07 10.19 -13.07
CA ASP A 30 -8.70 9.95 -13.50
C ASP A 30 -8.64 9.18 -14.83
N LEU A 31 -9.51 8.17 -15.00
CA LEU A 31 -9.60 7.41 -16.25
C LEU A 31 -10.18 8.25 -17.40
N GLU A 32 -11.13 9.14 -17.12
CA GLU A 32 -11.66 10.09 -18.12
C GLU A 32 -10.56 11.02 -18.64
N GLU A 33 -9.73 11.55 -17.76
CA GLU A 33 -8.63 12.44 -18.11
C GLU A 33 -7.52 11.69 -18.84
N LEU A 34 -7.08 10.55 -18.29
CA LEU A 34 -5.96 9.76 -18.81
C LEU A 34 -6.23 9.22 -20.22
N PHE A 35 -7.42 8.65 -20.43
CA PHE A 35 -7.82 8.08 -21.71
C PHE A 35 -8.55 9.08 -22.62
N VAL A 36 -8.84 10.30 -22.13
CA VAL A 36 -9.65 11.31 -22.82
C VAL A 36 -10.99 10.72 -23.25
N LEU A 37 -11.67 10.09 -22.29
CA LEU A 37 -12.91 9.35 -22.49
C LEU A 37 -14.12 10.14 -22.00
N GLN A 38 -15.28 9.82 -22.57
CA GLN A 38 -16.56 10.24 -21.99
C GLN A 38 -16.89 9.39 -20.75
N PRO A 39 -17.70 9.91 -19.81
CA PRO A 39 -18.02 9.19 -18.57
C PRO A 39 -18.57 7.78 -18.76
N ARG A 40 -19.44 7.60 -19.75
CA ARG A 40 -20.00 6.28 -20.08
C ARG A 40 -18.94 5.29 -20.54
N SER A 41 -17.96 5.75 -21.33
CA SER A 41 -16.86 4.91 -21.83
C SER A 41 -15.87 4.56 -20.72
N ALA A 42 -15.54 5.52 -19.84
CA ALA A 42 -14.73 5.25 -18.65
C ALA A 42 -15.40 4.24 -17.72
N GLN A 43 -16.72 4.34 -17.55
CA GLN A 43 -17.48 3.39 -16.73
C GLN A 43 -17.52 1.98 -17.33
N LEU A 44 -17.59 1.85 -18.67
CA LEU A 44 -17.46 0.56 -19.35
C LEU A 44 -16.06 -0.04 -19.16
N LEU A 45 -15.01 0.78 -19.26
CA LEU A 45 -13.64 0.36 -18.98
C LEU A 45 -13.49 -0.14 -17.54
N MET A 46 -14.03 0.60 -16.56
CA MET A 46 -14.04 0.18 -15.16
C MET A 46 -14.83 -1.11 -14.92
N ALA A 47 -15.88 -1.38 -15.72
CA ALA A 47 -16.65 -2.61 -15.60
C ALA A 47 -15.86 -3.85 -16.07
N ALA A 48 -14.90 -3.66 -16.99
CA ALA A 48 -14.00 -4.70 -17.48
C ALA A 48 -12.86 -5.03 -16.51
N LEU A 49 -12.63 -4.18 -15.51
CA LEU A 49 -11.50 -4.26 -14.59
C LEU A 49 -11.95 -4.71 -13.19
N PRO A 50 -11.07 -5.36 -12.41
CA PRO A 50 -11.32 -5.56 -10.99
C PRO A 50 -11.37 -4.19 -10.31
N THR A 51 -12.45 -3.94 -9.58
CA THR A 51 -12.67 -2.65 -8.89
C THR A 51 -12.83 -2.87 -7.40
N VAL A 52 -12.16 -2.04 -6.59
CA VAL A 52 -12.31 -2.02 -5.13
C VAL A 52 -13.30 -0.90 -4.74
N PRO A 53 -14.32 -1.18 -3.90
CA PRO A 53 -15.19 -0.14 -3.38
C PRO A 53 -14.49 0.65 -2.26
N VAL A 54 -14.51 1.98 -2.36
CA VAL A 54 -14.02 2.90 -1.32
C VAL A 54 -15.10 3.97 -1.08
N GLY A 55 -15.80 3.86 0.05
CA GLY A 55 -16.99 4.68 0.32
C GLY A 55 -18.07 4.50 -0.75
N ARG A 56 -18.43 5.59 -1.44
CA ARG A 56 -19.37 5.58 -2.58
C ARG A 56 -18.68 5.42 -3.95
N ALA A 57 -17.35 5.46 -3.98
CA ALA A 57 -16.57 5.38 -5.21
C ALA A 57 -16.10 3.95 -5.50
N ARG A 58 -15.81 3.67 -6.77
CA ARG A 58 -15.10 2.47 -7.20
C ARG A 58 -13.74 2.88 -7.73
N LEU A 59 -12.70 2.17 -7.30
CA LEU A 59 -11.33 2.41 -7.71
C LEU A 59 -10.81 1.21 -8.49
N VAL A 60 -9.93 1.48 -9.44
CA VAL A 60 -9.18 0.47 -10.19
C VAL A 60 -7.74 0.47 -9.69
N GLU A 61 -7.19 -0.71 -9.38
CA GLU A 61 -5.78 -0.87 -9.00
C GLU A 61 -4.87 -0.55 -10.20
N ARG A 62 -3.76 0.18 -9.96
CA ARG A 62 -2.77 0.50 -11.01
C ARG A 62 -2.26 -0.75 -11.71
N GLU A 63 -1.95 -1.81 -10.95
CA GLU A 63 -1.42 -3.06 -11.50
C GLU A 63 -2.41 -3.74 -12.43
N ALA A 64 -3.67 -3.87 -12.01
CA ALA A 64 -4.72 -4.43 -12.86
C ALA A 64 -4.94 -3.62 -14.15
N LEU A 65 -4.83 -2.29 -14.08
CA LEU A 65 -4.88 -1.43 -15.25
C LEU A 65 -3.65 -1.63 -16.15
N ALA A 66 -2.45 -1.70 -15.58
CA ALA A 66 -1.21 -1.92 -16.32
C ALA A 66 -1.20 -3.30 -17.01
N GLU A 67 -1.66 -4.36 -16.34
CA GLU A 67 -1.82 -5.70 -16.90
C GLU A 67 -2.82 -5.73 -18.06
N LEU A 68 -3.94 -5.01 -17.95
CA LEU A 68 -4.89 -4.88 -19.05
C LEU A 68 -4.20 -4.20 -20.24
N LEU A 69 -3.54 -3.07 -20.02
CA LEU A 69 -2.89 -2.31 -21.08
C LEU A 69 -1.76 -3.11 -21.75
N GLY A 70 -0.96 -3.84 -20.96
CA GLY A 70 0.09 -4.72 -21.47
C GLY A 70 -0.46 -5.88 -22.30
N ARG A 71 -1.58 -6.48 -21.88
CA ARG A 71 -2.28 -7.52 -22.68
C ARG A 71 -2.82 -6.98 -24.00
N LEU A 72 -3.35 -5.76 -23.99
CA LEU A 72 -3.84 -5.10 -25.20
C LEU A 72 -2.68 -4.73 -26.14
N GLU A 73 -1.53 -4.33 -25.59
CA GLU A 73 -0.34 -3.97 -26.37
C GLU A 73 0.31 -5.20 -27.01
N ALA A 74 0.30 -6.34 -26.32
CA ALA A 74 0.78 -7.61 -26.84
C ALA A 74 -0.17 -8.27 -27.86
N SER A 75 -1.34 -7.70 -28.12
CA SER A 75 -2.34 -8.26 -29.04
C SER A 75 -2.21 -7.66 -30.44
N ASP A 76 -2.32 -8.53 -31.46
CA ASP A 76 -2.34 -8.11 -32.87
C ASP A 76 -3.52 -7.18 -33.22
N ASP A 77 -4.65 -7.31 -32.50
CA ASP A 77 -5.82 -6.43 -32.64
C ASP A 77 -6.33 -5.99 -31.25
N PRO A 78 -5.82 -4.85 -30.73
CA PRO A 78 -6.20 -4.32 -29.43
C PRO A 78 -7.70 -3.99 -29.33
N ALA A 79 -8.34 -3.60 -30.44
CA ALA A 79 -9.76 -3.25 -30.44
C ALA A 79 -10.63 -4.50 -30.25
N ARG A 80 -10.29 -5.58 -30.96
CA ARG A 80 -10.96 -6.87 -30.81
C ARG A 80 -10.69 -7.51 -29.46
N ALA A 81 -9.44 -7.46 -28.98
CA ALA A 81 -9.08 -7.97 -27.65
C ALA A 81 -9.87 -7.25 -26.55
N PHE A 82 -9.98 -5.91 -26.63
CA PHE A 82 -10.76 -5.14 -25.66
C PHE A 82 -12.26 -5.47 -25.72
N ALA A 83 -12.83 -5.66 -26.93
CA ALA A 83 -14.22 -6.05 -27.09
C ALA A 83 -14.50 -7.44 -26.49
N GLU A 84 -13.59 -8.40 -26.63
CA GLU A 84 -13.72 -9.72 -26.02
C GLU A 84 -13.62 -9.68 -24.49
N ILE A 85 -12.77 -8.82 -23.94
CA ILE A 85 -12.69 -8.59 -22.48
C ILE A 85 -14.00 -7.98 -21.96
N LEU A 86 -14.60 -7.03 -22.69
CA LEU A 86 -15.90 -6.46 -22.32
C LEU A 86 -17.03 -7.49 -22.38
N LYS A 87 -17.01 -8.38 -23.39
CA LYS A 87 -18.01 -9.46 -23.54
C LYS A 87 -17.87 -10.55 -22.48
N ALA A 88 -16.64 -10.91 -22.11
CA ALA A 88 -16.36 -11.86 -21.04
C ALA A 88 -16.92 -11.40 -19.68
N GLY A 89 -17.21 -10.10 -19.56
CA GLY A 89 -17.81 -9.51 -18.38
C GLY A 89 -16.81 -9.36 -17.23
N LYS A 90 -17.28 -8.79 -16.12
CA LYS A 90 -16.43 -8.52 -14.97
C LYS A 90 -15.81 -9.84 -14.48
N PRO A 91 -14.46 -9.96 -14.42
CA PRO A 91 -13.86 -11.13 -13.80
C PRO A 91 -14.42 -11.28 -12.38
N ALA A 92 -14.69 -12.53 -11.97
CA ALA A 92 -15.27 -12.82 -10.66
C ALA A 92 -14.58 -11.95 -9.59
N PRO A 93 -15.33 -11.27 -8.70
CA PRO A 93 -14.73 -10.41 -7.71
C PRO A 93 -13.73 -11.26 -6.95
N VAL A 94 -12.44 -10.98 -7.14
CA VAL A 94 -11.41 -11.61 -6.32
C VAL A 94 -11.76 -11.16 -4.92
N ARG A 95 -12.34 -12.06 -4.12
CA ARG A 95 -12.52 -11.85 -2.68
C ARG A 95 -11.14 -11.92 -2.07
N ARG A 96 -10.28 -10.95 -2.39
CA ARG A 96 -9.19 -10.58 -1.52
C ARG A 96 -9.90 -10.01 -0.31
N LYS A 97 -9.80 -10.70 0.83
CA LYS A 97 -10.10 -10.08 2.12
C LYS A 97 -9.41 -8.71 2.07
N LEU A 98 -10.09 -7.65 2.49
CA LEU A 98 -9.48 -6.37 2.80
C LEU A 98 -8.41 -6.63 3.89
N ARG A 99 -7.26 -7.13 3.46
CA ARG A 99 -6.01 -7.10 4.17
C ARG A 99 -5.28 -6.00 3.43
N THR A 100 -5.38 -4.83 4.04
CA THR A 100 -4.33 -3.82 4.07
C THR A 100 -3.84 -3.38 2.70
N PHE A 101 -4.20 -2.14 2.35
CA PHE A 101 -3.49 -1.30 1.40
C PHE A 101 -2.04 -1.75 1.18
N VAL A 102 -1.72 -2.10 -0.06
CA VAL A 102 -0.39 -2.22 -0.67
C VAL A 102 0.74 -1.99 0.33
N ARG A 103 1.08 -3.04 1.06
CA ARG A 103 2.45 -3.26 1.50
C ARG A 103 2.94 -4.37 0.60
N GLN A 104 3.85 -4.02 -0.29
CA GLN A 104 4.84 -4.97 -0.78
C GLN A 104 5.26 -5.80 0.45
N ASP A 105 5.17 -7.13 0.38
CA ASP A 105 5.53 -8.05 1.47
C ASP A 105 7.01 -7.88 1.80
N ILE A 106 7.36 -6.78 2.43
CA ILE A 106 8.62 -6.55 3.09
C ILE A 106 8.44 -7.30 4.40
N ALA A 107 8.91 -8.53 4.43
CA ALA A 107 9.13 -9.26 5.67
C ALA A 107 10.30 -8.59 6.40
N ALA A 108 10.05 -7.41 6.96
CA ALA A 108 10.96 -6.72 7.85
C ALA A 108 10.62 -7.11 9.28
N ASP A 109 11.62 -7.71 9.91
CA ASP A 109 11.72 -8.00 11.33
C ASP A 109 12.75 -7.00 11.91
N LEU A 110 12.74 -6.77 13.21
CA LEU A 110 13.73 -5.95 13.90
C LEU A 110 15.17 -6.41 13.58
N ASP A 111 15.34 -7.71 13.33
CA ASP A 111 16.63 -8.33 12.97
C ASP A 111 16.93 -8.33 11.47
N SER A 112 15.96 -8.00 10.60
CA SER A 112 16.14 -7.91 9.14
C SER A 112 16.12 -6.47 8.61
N LEU A 113 16.33 -5.49 9.50
CA LEU A 113 16.52 -4.09 9.11
C LEU A 113 17.73 -3.94 8.16
N PRO A 114 17.61 -3.06 7.15
CA PRO A 114 18.68 -2.89 6.17
C PRO A 114 19.94 -2.32 6.83
N ALA A 115 21.11 -2.81 6.40
CA ALA A 115 22.41 -2.55 7.05
C ALA A 115 22.83 -1.07 7.08
N ASN A 116 22.16 -0.23 6.31
CA ASN A 116 22.38 1.20 6.24
C ASN A 116 21.57 1.99 7.30
N LEU A 117 20.75 1.31 8.09
CA LEU A 117 19.94 1.87 9.17
C LEU A 117 20.49 1.41 10.53
N SER A 118 20.77 2.37 11.41
CA SER A 118 21.23 2.14 12.78
C SER A 118 20.28 2.81 13.77
N LEU A 119 19.95 2.07 14.83
CA LEU A 119 19.03 2.49 15.89
C LEU A 119 19.76 2.50 17.24
N GLU A 120 19.65 3.62 17.93
CA GLU A 120 20.06 3.80 19.32
C GLU A 120 18.89 4.43 20.09
N THR A 121 18.86 4.30 21.41
CA THR A 121 17.86 4.97 22.25
C THR A 121 17.84 6.48 21.95
N GLY A 122 16.70 6.98 21.45
CA GLY A 122 16.52 8.39 21.09
C GLY A 122 17.26 8.85 19.82
N ARG A 123 17.86 7.95 19.03
CA ARG A 123 18.58 8.30 17.80
C ARG A 123 18.38 7.28 16.69
N LEU A 124 17.92 7.77 15.54
CA LEU A 124 17.88 7.05 14.27
C LEU A 124 18.94 7.62 13.33
N THR A 125 19.79 6.75 12.77
CA THR A 125 20.78 7.13 11.75
C THR A 125 20.60 6.31 10.50
N VAL A 126 20.52 6.96 9.34
CA VAL A 126 20.43 6.31 8.02
C VAL A 126 21.56 6.82 7.14
N THR A 127 22.37 5.91 6.60
CA THR A 127 23.41 6.23 5.63
C THR A 127 22.90 5.90 4.23
N PHE A 128 23.05 6.80 3.26
CA PHE A 128 22.59 6.56 1.89
C PHE A 128 23.41 7.34 0.89
N GLU A 129 23.59 6.76 -0.30
CA GLU A 129 24.17 7.45 -1.46
C GLU A 129 23.06 7.99 -2.38
N ARG A 130 21.91 7.32 -2.39
CA ARG A 130 20.75 7.65 -3.23
C ARG A 130 19.49 7.84 -2.39
N VAL A 131 18.59 8.71 -2.88
CA VAL A 131 17.34 9.03 -2.17
C VAL A 131 16.41 7.82 -2.07
N GLU A 132 16.47 6.92 -3.05
CA GLU A 132 15.73 5.67 -3.07
C GLU A 132 16.10 4.76 -1.89
N GLU A 133 17.38 4.70 -1.51
CA GLU A 133 17.87 3.89 -0.37
C GLU A 133 17.37 4.42 0.97
N LEU A 134 17.27 5.75 1.10
CA LEU A 134 16.67 6.39 2.27
C LEU A 134 15.17 6.04 2.37
N ALA A 135 14.45 6.16 1.25
CA ALA A 135 13.02 5.85 1.22
C ALA A 135 12.77 4.38 1.57
N GLU A 136 13.59 3.47 1.04
CA GLU A 136 13.53 2.04 1.34
C GLU A 136 13.77 1.77 2.83
N ALA A 137 14.81 2.36 3.44
CA ALA A 137 15.12 2.19 4.86
C ALA A 137 13.98 2.69 5.77
N LEU A 138 13.38 3.84 5.45
CA LEU A 138 12.26 4.39 6.20
C LEU A 138 10.98 3.55 6.07
N VAL A 139 10.73 2.97 4.90
CA VAL A 139 9.58 2.07 4.70
C VAL A 139 9.77 0.79 5.50
N HIS A 140 10.96 0.18 5.49
CA HIS A 140 11.26 -1.00 6.30
C HIS A 140 11.07 -0.71 7.79
N LEU A 141 11.59 0.41 8.28
CA LEU A 141 11.39 0.83 9.66
C LEU A 141 9.90 1.00 10.01
N ALA A 142 9.13 1.64 9.13
CA ALA A 142 7.69 1.80 9.32
C ALA A 142 6.94 0.46 9.37
N VAL A 143 7.44 -0.57 8.67
CA VAL A 143 6.89 -1.94 8.73
C VAL A 143 7.13 -2.57 10.08
N VAL A 144 8.38 -2.51 10.55
CA VAL A 144 8.75 -3.05 11.85
C VAL A 144 7.98 -2.37 12.97
N LEU A 145 7.86 -1.04 12.94
CA LEU A 145 7.08 -0.28 13.93
C LEU A 145 5.58 -0.61 13.93
N GLU A 146 5.01 -1.05 12.80
CA GLU A 146 3.59 -1.44 12.74
C GLU A 146 3.35 -2.85 13.27
N ILE A 147 4.32 -3.76 13.08
CA ILE A 147 4.17 -5.18 13.43
C ILE A 147 4.72 -5.49 14.82
N GLN A 148 5.81 -4.86 15.22
CA GLN A 148 6.63 -5.16 16.41
C GLN A 148 6.87 -3.91 17.26
N LEU A 149 5.85 -3.05 17.40
CA LEU A 149 5.97 -1.82 18.19
C LEU A 149 6.43 -2.10 19.63
N ASP A 150 5.85 -3.13 20.26
CA ASP A 150 6.14 -3.48 21.65
C ASP A 150 7.58 -3.95 21.83
N ASP A 151 8.09 -4.78 20.92
CA ASP A 151 9.49 -5.25 20.94
C ASP A 151 10.47 -4.11 20.63
N PHE A 152 10.09 -3.20 19.73
CA PHE A 152 10.86 -1.99 19.44
C PHE A 152 10.95 -1.08 20.67
N ALA A 153 9.82 -0.84 21.35
CA ALA A 153 9.75 -0.05 22.58
C ALA A 153 10.59 -0.71 23.69
N ALA A 154 10.45 -2.02 23.89
CA ALA A 154 11.23 -2.77 24.89
C ALA A 154 12.75 -2.68 24.66
N ARG A 155 13.20 -2.56 23.40
CA ARG A 155 14.62 -2.49 23.05
C ARG A 155 15.22 -1.09 23.08
N TYR A 156 14.42 -0.06 22.78
CA TYR A 156 14.94 1.29 22.53
C TYR A 156 14.32 2.39 23.40
N GLU A 157 13.29 2.11 24.20
CA GLU A 157 12.83 3.02 25.26
C GLU A 157 13.63 2.82 26.55
N PRO A 158 13.92 3.91 27.30
CA PRO A 158 14.45 3.76 28.64
C PRO A 158 13.42 3.03 29.54
N PRO A 159 13.88 2.20 30.50
CA PRO A 159 12.97 1.56 31.44
C PRO A 159 12.15 2.63 32.16
N VAL A 160 10.83 2.51 32.08
CA VAL A 160 9.92 3.37 32.83
C VAL A 160 10.14 3.06 34.31
N GLU A 161 10.82 3.95 35.03
CA GLU A 161 10.85 3.87 36.49
C GLU A 161 9.41 4.02 36.99
N PRO A 162 8.88 3.04 37.74
CA PRO A 162 7.52 3.13 38.25
C PRO A 162 7.38 4.37 39.11
N ALA A 163 6.25 5.06 38.99
CA ALA A 163 6.00 6.27 39.75
C ALA A 163 6.15 5.99 41.26
N PRO A 164 6.61 6.96 42.07
CA PRO A 164 6.79 6.78 43.52
C PRO A 164 5.52 6.25 44.21
N GLU A 165 4.35 6.64 43.71
CA GLU A 165 3.02 6.21 44.18
C GLU A 165 2.75 4.72 43.89
N GLU A 166 3.17 4.22 42.73
CA GLU A 166 3.05 2.80 42.36
C GLU A 166 4.03 1.92 43.13
N LEU A 167 5.24 2.44 43.40
CA LEU A 167 6.20 1.79 44.30
C LEU A 167 5.65 1.68 45.72
N ALA A 168 5.04 2.75 46.24
CA ALA A 168 4.42 2.75 47.57
C ALA A 168 3.23 1.78 47.64
N ALA A 169 2.39 1.71 46.60
CA ALA A 169 1.28 0.78 46.52
C ALA A 169 1.75 -0.69 46.49
N ARG A 170 2.78 -1.00 45.69
CA ARG A 170 3.38 -2.35 45.65
C ARG A 170 4.03 -2.74 46.98
N GLN A 171 4.68 -1.80 47.66
CA GLN A 171 5.24 -2.03 48.99
C GLN A 171 4.15 -2.27 50.04
N ALA A 172 3.03 -1.54 49.97
CA ALA A 172 1.88 -1.75 50.84
C ALA A 172 1.21 -3.12 50.62
N GLU A 173 1.03 -3.53 49.35
CA GLU A 173 0.49 -4.86 49.02
C GLU A 173 1.43 -5.99 49.48
N GLN A 174 2.75 -5.82 49.33
CA GLN A 174 3.73 -6.78 49.85
C GLN A 174 3.70 -6.88 51.37
N ALA A 175 3.56 -5.75 52.07
CA ALA A 175 3.45 -5.72 53.53
C ALA A 175 2.15 -6.38 54.02
N ASP A 176 1.02 -6.16 53.34
CA ASP A 176 -0.26 -6.82 53.65
C ASP A 176 -0.20 -8.33 53.44
N LEU A 177 0.47 -8.79 52.38
CA LEU A 177 0.67 -10.22 52.12
C LEU A 177 1.60 -10.88 53.14
N GLU A 178 2.63 -10.18 53.61
CA GLU A 178 3.49 -10.66 54.69
C GLU A 178 2.77 -10.69 56.04
N TYR A 179 1.89 -9.72 56.30
CA TYR A 179 1.05 -9.70 57.50
C TYR A 179 0.03 -10.85 57.51
N LEU A 180 -0.56 -11.18 56.37
CA LEU A 180 -1.49 -12.33 56.22
C LEU A 180 -0.79 -13.69 56.30
N ARG A 181 0.54 -13.73 56.18
CA ARG A 181 1.35 -14.96 56.21
C ARG A 181 1.87 -15.31 57.61
N ASN A 182 1.89 -14.34 58.53
CA ASN A 182 2.24 -14.52 59.96
C ASN A 182 0.99 -14.65 60.84
#